data_AF-A0A0L0QJ99-F1
#
_entry.id   AF-A0A0L0QJ99-F1
#
_cell.length_a   1.000
_cell.length_b   1.000
_cell.length_c   1.000
_cell.angle_alpha   90.00
_cell.angle_beta   90.00
_cell.angle_gamma   90.00
#
_symmetry.space_group_name_H-M   'P 1'
#
loop_
_entity.id
_entity.type
_entity.pdbx_description
1 polymer ?
#
loop_
_entity_poly.entity_id
_entity_poly.type
_entity_poly.pdbx_seq_one_letter_code
_entity_poly.pdbx_strand_id
1 'polypeptide(L)'
;MTGRAVTEDSIGVNQFKIDPETRKITRCPQGHQPIFSLYDEIKETHTAKFYKEHCQNCPLFERCQVKEQKRAYHISFSENKIRTDQTRSKMGTDRHRELSNYRAGVEGVPSVLKRAYRLEHLPVRGQVRSKIWIFASIIAQNFKRCRKYIKRSGLPTFMLRIFRKKFAIKRILITKTAL
;
A
#
# COMPACT_ATOMS: atom_id res chain seq x y z
N MET A 1 -1.39 1.05 0.68
CA MET A 1 -2.65 1.54 0.11
C MET A 1 -3.00 2.81 0.87
N THR A 2 -2.95 3.96 0.22
CA THR A 2 -3.42 5.23 0.79
C THR A 2 -4.95 5.26 0.70
N GLY A 3 -5.60 4.39 1.45
CA GLY A 3 -7.05 4.49 1.66
C GLY A 3 -7.30 5.48 2.79
N ARG A 4 -8.33 6.32 2.66
CA ARG A 4 -8.90 6.97 3.84
C ARG A 4 -9.24 5.90 4.87
N ALA A 5 -8.92 6.16 6.13
CA ALA A 5 -9.45 5.37 7.23
C ALA A 5 -10.97 5.29 7.10
N VAL A 6 -11.55 4.17 7.55
CA VAL A 6 -13.00 4.02 7.59
C VAL A 6 -13.54 5.16 8.46
N THR A 7 -14.49 5.93 7.94
CA THR A 7 -15.29 6.82 8.78
C THR A 7 -16.06 5.95 9.77
N GLU A 8 -15.96 6.23 11.06
CA GLU A 8 -16.59 5.44 12.15
C GLU A 8 -18.11 5.28 11.98
N ASP A 9 -18.71 6.10 11.10
CA ASP A 9 -20.14 6.22 10.86
C ASP A 9 -20.75 5.12 9.98
N SER A 10 -19.95 4.25 9.34
CA SER A 10 -20.50 3.27 8.39
C SER A 10 -19.95 1.85 8.58
N ILE A 11 -20.85 0.88 8.57
CA ILE A 11 -20.52 -0.54 8.58
C ILE A 11 -19.92 -0.94 7.23
N GLY A 12 -18.77 -1.61 7.29
CA GLY A 12 -18.12 -2.18 6.13
C GLY A 12 -18.94 -3.31 5.51
N VAL A 13 -18.96 -3.36 4.19
CA VAL A 13 -19.64 -4.39 3.41
C VAL A 13 -19.07 -5.79 3.66
N ASN A 14 -17.82 -5.86 4.12
CA ASN A 14 -17.14 -7.09 4.51
C ASN A 14 -17.79 -7.84 5.67
N GLN A 15 -18.71 -7.22 6.43
CA GLN A 15 -19.44 -7.88 7.52
C GLN A 15 -20.63 -8.73 7.01
N PHE A 16 -21.06 -8.55 5.76
CA PHE A 16 -22.09 -9.39 5.16
C PHE A 16 -21.50 -10.76 4.83
N LYS A 17 -22.21 -11.84 5.23
CA LYS A 17 -21.79 -13.20 4.90
C LYS A 17 -22.19 -13.51 3.47
N ILE A 18 -21.20 -13.86 2.65
CA ILE A 18 -21.36 -14.27 1.26
C ILE A 18 -20.98 -15.74 1.18
N ASP A 19 -21.83 -16.53 0.55
CA ASP A 19 -21.54 -17.94 0.28
C ASP A 19 -20.49 -18.06 -0.84
N PRO A 20 -19.35 -18.74 -0.62
CA PRO A 20 -18.28 -18.85 -1.62
C PRO A 20 -18.71 -19.56 -2.91
N GLU A 21 -19.67 -20.50 -2.84
CA GLU A 21 -20.10 -21.28 -4.00
C GLU A 21 -21.09 -20.49 -4.86
N THR A 22 -22.18 -20.00 -4.25
CA THR A 22 -23.22 -19.28 -4.99
C THR A 22 -22.90 -17.79 -5.19
N ARG A 23 -21.88 -17.26 -4.52
CA ARG A 23 -21.53 -15.82 -4.42
C ARG A 23 -22.70 -14.95 -4.00
N LYS A 24 -23.71 -15.52 -3.34
CA LYS A 24 -24.89 -14.80 -2.86
C LYS A 24 -24.69 -14.37 -1.42
N ILE A 25 -25.31 -13.24 -1.07
CA ILE A 25 -25.37 -12.76 0.30
C ILE A 25 -26.33 -13.68 1.05
N THR A 26 -25.85 -14.33 2.11
CA THR A 26 -26.66 -15.24 2.93
C THR A 26 -27.16 -14.58 4.20
N ARG A 27 -26.37 -13.70 4.82
CA ARG A 27 -26.74 -13.04 6.08
C ARG A 27 -26.23 -11.60 6.16
N CYS A 28 -27.07 -10.75 6.74
CA CYS A 28 -26.73 -9.41 7.22
C CYS A 28 -25.79 -9.48 8.46
N PRO A 29 -25.04 -8.42 8.82
CA PRO A 29 -24.30 -8.32 10.08
C PRO A 29 -25.10 -8.72 11.33
N GLN A 30 -26.41 -8.44 11.34
CA GLN A 30 -27.33 -8.80 12.42
C GLN A 30 -27.87 -10.25 12.33
N GLY A 31 -27.48 -11.02 11.32
CA GLY A 31 -27.86 -12.42 11.13
C GLY A 31 -29.11 -12.69 10.28
N HIS A 32 -29.87 -11.66 9.91
CA HIS A 32 -31.08 -11.80 9.08
C HIS A 32 -30.77 -12.28 7.66
N GLN A 33 -31.63 -13.16 7.12
CA GLN A 33 -31.56 -13.65 5.74
C GLN A 33 -32.23 -12.68 4.76
N PRO A 34 -31.68 -12.50 3.55
CA PRO A 34 -32.32 -11.70 2.52
C PRO A 34 -33.48 -12.46 1.87
N ILE A 35 -34.51 -11.72 1.48
CA ILE A 35 -35.64 -12.21 0.66
C ILE A 35 -35.13 -12.67 -0.70
N PHE A 36 -34.18 -11.90 -1.23
CA PHE A 36 -33.65 -12.09 -2.57
C PHE A 36 -32.16 -11.75 -2.55
N SER A 37 -31.36 -12.61 -3.16
CA SER A 37 -29.94 -12.34 -3.41
C SER A 37 -29.58 -12.76 -4.83
N LEU A 38 -28.86 -11.89 -5.51
CA LEU A 38 -28.37 -12.08 -6.87
C LEU A 38 -26.91 -11.61 -6.94
N TYR A 39 -26.10 -12.36 -7.68
CA TYR A 39 -24.78 -11.95 -8.10
C TYR A 39 -24.78 -11.74 -9.61
N ASP A 40 -24.47 -10.52 -10.05
CA ASP A 40 -24.31 -10.18 -11.46
C ASP A 40 -22.86 -10.43 -11.87
N GLU A 41 -22.58 -11.49 -12.64
CA GLU A 41 -21.21 -11.84 -13.05
C GLU A 41 -20.57 -10.77 -13.94
N ILE A 42 -21.35 -10.20 -14.88
CA ILE A 42 -20.87 -9.19 -15.83
C ILE A 42 -20.45 -7.90 -15.11
N LYS A 43 -21.19 -7.52 -14.07
CA LYS A 43 -20.97 -6.27 -13.31
C LYS A 43 -20.18 -6.49 -12.02
N GLU A 44 -19.83 -7.73 -11.71
CA GLU A 44 -19.22 -8.16 -10.44
C GLU A 44 -19.91 -7.52 -9.22
N THR A 45 -21.24 -7.53 -9.22
CA THR A 45 -22.05 -6.82 -8.23
C THR A 45 -22.96 -7.77 -7.49
N HIS A 46 -22.91 -7.67 -6.16
CA HIS A 46 -23.78 -8.39 -5.23
C HIS A 46 -24.99 -7.51 -4.93
N THR A 47 -26.19 -8.06 -5.07
CA THR A 47 -27.46 -7.37 -4.78
C THR A 47 -28.30 -8.21 -3.84
N ALA A 48 -28.77 -7.62 -2.74
CA ALA A 48 -29.69 -8.26 -1.81
C ALA A 48 -30.86 -7.36 -1.42
N LYS A 49 -32.01 -7.98 -1.13
CA LYS A 49 -33.21 -7.33 -0.61
C LYS A 49 -33.60 -7.92 0.74
N PHE A 50 -33.93 -7.07 1.70
CA PHE A 50 -34.32 -7.45 3.07
C PHE A 50 -35.73 -6.95 3.40
N TYR A 51 -36.44 -7.66 4.30
CA TYR A 51 -37.75 -7.23 4.79
C TYR A 51 -37.66 -5.90 5.54
N LYS A 52 -38.72 -5.07 5.42
CA LYS A 52 -38.78 -3.79 6.13
C LYS A 52 -38.73 -3.95 7.64
N GLU A 53 -39.43 -4.96 8.15
CA GLU A 53 -39.51 -5.27 9.59
C GLU A 53 -38.12 -5.50 10.20
N HIS A 54 -37.23 -6.22 9.51
CA HIS A 54 -35.88 -6.50 10.00
C HIS A 54 -34.96 -5.28 10.02
N CYS A 55 -35.15 -4.32 9.11
CA CYS A 55 -34.29 -3.15 8.99
C CYS A 55 -34.80 -1.94 9.77
N GLN A 56 -36.12 -1.75 9.90
CA GLN A 56 -36.72 -0.60 10.59
C GLN A 56 -36.38 -0.55 12.07
N ASN A 57 -36.30 -1.71 12.73
CA ASN A 57 -35.95 -1.78 14.16
C ASN A 57 -34.48 -2.20 14.39
N CYS A 58 -33.62 -2.05 13.38
CA CYS A 58 -32.24 -2.50 13.47
C CYS A 58 -31.36 -1.45 14.17
N PRO A 59 -30.61 -1.81 15.22
CA PRO A 59 -29.72 -0.86 15.92
C PRO A 59 -28.57 -0.37 15.02
N LEU A 60 -28.29 -1.10 13.94
CA LEU A 60 -27.23 -0.79 12.99
C LEU A 60 -27.72 0.04 11.80
N PHE A 61 -29.01 0.43 11.76
CA PHE A 61 -29.64 1.03 10.60
C PHE A 61 -28.94 2.31 10.13
N GLU A 62 -28.63 3.23 11.05
CA GLU A 62 -27.97 4.50 10.74
C GLU A 62 -26.59 4.32 10.10
N ARG A 63 -25.88 3.23 10.46
CA ARG A 63 -24.55 2.92 9.94
C ARG A 63 -24.59 1.94 8.77
N CYS A 64 -25.76 1.40 8.45
CA CYS A 64 -25.93 0.39 7.41
C CYS A 64 -26.15 1.04 6.05
N GLN A 65 -25.45 0.54 5.03
CA GLN A 65 -25.49 1.10 3.68
C GLN A 65 -26.71 0.63 2.86
N VAL A 66 -27.83 0.32 3.53
CA VAL A 66 -29.08 -0.09 2.89
C VAL A 66 -29.85 1.11 2.38
N LYS A 67 -30.50 0.96 1.22
CA LYS A 67 -31.38 1.98 0.64
C LYS A 67 -32.82 1.53 0.78
N GLU A 68 -33.68 2.40 1.29
CA GLU A 68 -35.11 2.09 1.37
C GLU A 68 -35.74 2.02 -0.04
N GLN A 69 -36.57 1.01 -0.28
CA GLN A 69 -37.45 0.91 -1.45
C GLN A 69 -38.90 0.70 -0.98
N LYS A 70 -39.87 0.83 -1.89
CA LYS A 70 -41.31 0.73 -1.56
C LYS A 70 -41.66 -0.56 -0.79
N ARG A 71 -41.12 -1.72 -1.21
CA ARG A 71 -41.48 -3.04 -0.66
C ARG A 71 -40.41 -3.66 0.27
N ALA A 72 -39.17 -3.20 0.22
CA ALA A 72 -38.04 -3.84 0.88
C ALA A 72 -36.88 -2.86 1.06
N TYR A 73 -35.87 -3.21 1.85
CA TYR A 73 -34.58 -2.53 1.82
C TYR A 73 -33.67 -3.19 0.79
N HIS A 74 -32.96 -2.38 0.01
CA HIS A 74 -32.07 -2.82 -1.04
C HIS A 74 -30.62 -2.49 -0.70
N ILE A 75 -29.72 -3.45 -0.86
CA ILE A 75 -28.29 -3.22 -0.80
C ILE A 75 -27.63 -3.76 -2.05
N SER A 76 -26.71 -2.98 -2.60
CA SER A 76 -25.84 -3.44 -3.68
C SER A 76 -24.41 -2.94 -3.49
N PHE A 77 -23.46 -3.82 -3.77
CA PHE A 77 -22.03 -3.50 -3.71
C PHE A 77 -21.23 -4.35 -4.69
N SER A 78 -20.17 -3.75 -5.23
CA SER A 78 -19.25 -4.45 -6.11
C SER A 78 -18.25 -5.30 -5.34
N GLU A 79 -17.70 -6.31 -6.02
CA GLU A 79 -16.61 -7.15 -5.50
C GLU A 79 -15.41 -6.31 -5.04
N ASN A 80 -15.08 -5.26 -5.79
CA ASN A 80 -14.02 -4.31 -5.44
C ASN A 80 -14.28 -3.58 -4.12
N LYS A 81 -15.55 -3.28 -3.81
CA LYS A 81 -15.92 -2.66 -2.54
C LYS A 81 -15.69 -3.60 -1.35
N ILE A 82 -16.00 -4.89 -1.52
CA ILE A 82 -15.71 -5.93 -0.50
C ILE A 82 -14.21 -5.99 -0.22
N ARG A 83 -13.38 -6.10 -1.27
CA ARG A 83 -11.91 -6.16 -1.12
C ARG A 83 -11.34 -4.91 -0.47
N THR A 84 -11.91 -3.75 -0.81
CA THR A 84 -11.53 -2.47 -0.22
C THR A 84 -11.88 -2.44 1.28
N ASP A 85 -13.07 -2.89 1.66
CA ASP A 85 -13.49 -2.92 3.06
C ASP A 85 -12.74 -3.99 3.87
N GLN A 86 -12.40 -5.13 3.27
CA GLN A 86 -11.49 -6.12 3.87
C GLN A 86 -10.08 -5.58 4.09
N THR A 87 -9.58 -4.77 3.16
CA THR A 87 -8.29 -4.10 3.33
C THR A 87 -8.39 -3.08 4.45
N ARG A 88 -9.47 -2.28 4.46
CA ARG A 88 -9.76 -1.30 5.50
C ARG A 88 -9.85 -1.90 6.89
N SER A 89 -10.51 -3.04 7.05
CA SER A 89 -10.59 -3.72 8.35
C SER A 89 -9.23 -4.23 8.84
N LYS A 90 -8.27 -4.44 7.94
CA LYS A 90 -6.89 -4.81 8.29
C LYS A 90 -5.99 -3.59 8.53
N MET A 91 -6.44 -2.37 8.17
CA MET A 91 -5.68 -1.15 8.43
C MET A 91 -5.61 -0.91 9.95
N GLY A 92 -4.46 -0.43 10.42
CA GLY A 92 -4.22 -0.21 11.86
C GLY A 92 -3.69 -1.43 12.62
N THR A 93 -3.75 -2.64 12.03
CA THR A 93 -3.06 -3.80 12.63
C THR A 93 -1.54 -3.62 12.61
N ASP A 94 -0.84 -4.21 13.58
CA ASP A 94 0.64 -4.14 13.64
C ASP A 94 1.28 -4.66 12.36
N ARG A 95 0.74 -5.76 11.83
CA ARG A 95 1.18 -6.32 10.55
C ARG A 95 1.03 -5.34 9.39
N HIS A 96 -0.08 -4.60 9.35
CA HIS A 96 -0.28 -3.56 8.35
C HIS A 96 0.73 -2.41 8.52
N ARG A 97 1.00 -2.00 9.76
CA ARG A 97 1.99 -0.95 10.07
C ARG A 97 3.39 -1.34 9.61
N GLU A 98 3.83 -2.56 9.86
CA GLU A 98 5.11 -3.09 9.38
C GLU A 98 5.22 -3.03 7.86
N LEU A 99 4.21 -3.56 7.15
CA LEU A 99 4.19 -3.57 5.70
C LEU A 99 4.15 -2.16 5.11
N SER A 100 3.42 -1.24 5.75
CA SER A 100 3.37 0.17 5.37
C SER A 100 4.75 0.83 5.51
N ASN A 101 5.46 0.59 6.63
CA ASN A 101 6.82 1.10 6.84
C ASN A 101 7.80 0.58 5.78
N TYR A 102 7.71 -0.70 5.42
CA TYR A 102 8.53 -1.27 4.35
C TYR A 102 8.27 -0.57 3.01
N ARG A 103 7.00 -0.38 2.65
CA ARG A 103 6.60 0.33 1.43
C ARG A 103 7.10 1.78 1.41
N ALA A 104 6.96 2.51 2.51
CA ALA A 104 7.47 3.87 2.61
C ALA A 104 8.99 3.93 2.34
N GLY A 105 9.74 2.91 2.77
CA GLY A 105 11.17 2.77 2.46
C GLY A 105 11.48 2.57 0.97
N VAL A 106 10.61 1.86 0.25
CA VAL A 106 10.71 1.62 -1.21
C VAL A 106 10.25 2.84 -2.01
N GLU A 107 9.05 3.36 -1.71
CA GLU A 107 8.44 4.53 -2.36
C GLU A 107 9.27 5.81 -2.13
N GLY A 108 10.06 5.86 -1.05
CA GLY A 108 11.04 6.93 -0.83
C GLY A 108 12.27 6.89 -1.75
N VAL A 109 12.59 5.75 -2.39
CA VAL A 109 13.77 5.60 -3.26
C VAL A 109 13.72 6.55 -4.45
N PRO A 110 12.65 6.55 -5.29
CA PRO A 110 12.57 7.46 -6.43
C PRO A 110 12.69 8.93 -6.03
N SER A 111 12.10 9.32 -4.89
CA SER A 111 12.15 10.70 -4.41
C SER A 111 13.57 11.13 -4.04
N VAL A 112 14.34 10.25 -3.39
CA VAL A 112 15.75 10.52 -3.09
C VAL A 112 16.58 10.59 -4.37
N LEU A 113 16.35 9.69 -5.32
CA LEU A 113 17.06 9.69 -6.60
C LEU A 113 16.81 10.98 -7.38
N LYS A 114 15.55 11.41 -7.50
CA LYS A 114 15.19 12.68 -8.16
C LYS A 114 15.85 13.88 -7.49
N ARG A 115 15.74 14.01 -6.16
CA ARG A 115 16.19 15.21 -5.43
C ARG A 115 17.70 15.23 -5.14
N ALA A 116 18.25 14.14 -4.62
CA ALA A 116 19.65 14.09 -4.21
C ALA A 116 20.62 13.85 -5.38
N TYR A 117 20.19 13.09 -6.40
CA TYR A 117 21.01 12.78 -7.58
C TYR A 117 20.60 13.58 -8.82
N ARG A 118 19.65 14.51 -8.67
CA ARG A 118 19.17 15.43 -9.72
C ARG A 118 18.79 14.72 -11.03
N LEU A 119 18.14 13.55 -10.93
CA LEU A 119 17.78 12.76 -12.12
C LEU A 119 16.80 13.47 -13.07
N GLU A 120 16.11 14.53 -12.61
CA GLU A 120 15.27 15.37 -13.47
C GLU A 120 16.09 16.28 -14.39
N HIS A 121 17.35 16.57 -14.03
CA HIS A 121 18.23 17.48 -14.76
C HIS A 121 19.57 16.78 -15.04
N LEU A 122 19.50 15.72 -15.85
CA LEU A 122 20.70 14.95 -16.24
C LEU A 122 21.60 15.79 -17.15
N PRO A 123 22.92 15.83 -16.89
CA PRO A 123 23.86 16.57 -17.73
C PRO A 123 24.19 15.86 -19.06
N VAL A 124 23.69 14.63 -19.24
CA VAL A 124 23.95 13.79 -20.41
C VAL A 124 22.68 13.59 -21.24
N ARG A 125 22.87 13.48 -22.56
CA ARG A 125 21.79 13.17 -23.52
C ARG A 125 22.00 11.78 -24.12
N GLY A 126 20.92 11.16 -24.58
CA GLY A 126 20.91 9.83 -25.21
C GLY A 126 20.67 8.68 -24.22
N GLN A 127 19.95 7.65 -24.68
CA GLN A 127 19.42 6.57 -23.85
C GLN A 127 20.51 5.80 -23.07
N VAL A 128 21.64 5.48 -23.71
CA VAL A 128 22.73 4.71 -23.10
C VAL A 128 23.38 5.47 -21.94
N ARG A 129 23.77 6.73 -22.18
CA ARG A 129 24.46 7.56 -21.18
C ARG A 129 23.56 7.88 -19.99
N SER A 130 22.28 8.19 -20.24
CA SER A 130 21.30 8.42 -19.17
C SER A 130 21.07 7.16 -18.32
N LYS A 131 21.01 5.98 -18.94
CA LYS A 131 20.83 4.70 -18.22
C LYS A 131 22.02 4.42 -17.29
N ILE A 132 23.26 4.61 -17.77
CA ILE A 132 24.48 4.45 -16.96
C ILE A 132 24.44 5.39 -15.75
N TRP A 133 24.04 6.65 -15.94
CA TRP A 133 23.94 7.63 -14.85
C TRP A 133 22.92 7.23 -13.78
N ILE A 134 21.74 6.75 -14.21
CA ILE A 134 20.70 6.28 -13.30
C ILE A 134 21.20 5.08 -12.48
N PHE A 135 21.83 4.09 -13.13
CA PHE A 135 22.40 2.95 -12.41
C PHE A 135 23.48 3.35 -11.43
N ALA A 136 24.40 4.23 -11.82
CA ALA A 136 25.43 4.76 -10.92
C ALA A 136 24.81 5.47 -9.71
N SER A 137 23.74 6.22 -9.91
CA SER A 137 22.99 6.89 -8.83
C SER A 137 22.33 5.89 -7.87
N ILE A 138 21.74 4.81 -8.40
CA ILE A 138 21.15 3.71 -7.60
C ILE A 138 22.24 3.01 -6.78
N ILE A 139 23.38 2.68 -7.39
CA ILE A 139 24.53 2.04 -6.71
C ILE A 139 25.03 2.93 -5.58
N ALA A 140 25.22 4.23 -5.84
CA ALA A 140 25.65 5.19 -4.83
C ALA A 140 24.67 5.28 -3.65
N GLN A 141 23.36 5.27 -3.94
CA GLN A 141 22.32 5.31 -2.90
C GLN A 141 22.31 4.03 -2.06
N ASN A 142 22.46 2.87 -2.70
CA ASN A 142 22.58 1.58 -2.00
C ASN A 142 23.83 1.55 -1.11
N PHE A 143 24.97 2.01 -1.60
CA PHE A 143 26.20 2.09 -0.80
C PHE A 143 26.04 3.01 0.42
N LYS A 144 25.37 4.16 0.26
CA LYS A 144 25.06 5.08 1.35
C LYS A 144 24.16 4.44 2.41
N ARG A 145 23.16 3.65 1.98
CA ARG A 145 22.27 2.88 2.87
C ARG A 145 23.04 1.80 3.62
N CYS A 146 23.86 1.00 2.94
CA CYS A 146 24.72 -0.02 3.57
C CYS A 146 25.65 0.58 4.61
N ARG A 147 26.34 1.69 4.27
CA ARG A 147 27.22 2.40 5.21
C ARG A 147 26.49 2.88 6.45
N LYS A 148 25.27 3.42 6.30
CA LYS A 148 24.43 3.89 7.41
C LYS A 148 23.98 2.73 8.30
N TYR A 149 23.62 1.60 7.69
CA TYR A 149 23.26 0.37 8.41
C TYR A 149 24.45 -0.14 9.24
N ILE A 150 25.62 -0.33 8.62
CA ILE A 150 26.84 -0.78 9.31
C ILE A 150 27.18 0.13 10.50
N LYS A 151 27.09 1.46 10.34
CA LYS A 151 27.32 2.41 11.43
C LYS A 151 26.33 2.25 12.59
N ARG A 152 25.07 1.91 12.32
CA ARG A 152 24.02 1.75 13.32
C ARG A 152 24.06 0.39 14.02
N SER A 153 24.42 -0.66 13.29
CA SER A 153 24.46 -2.04 13.80
C SER A 153 25.70 -2.35 14.64
N GLY A 154 26.64 -1.40 14.81
CA GLY A 154 27.85 -1.60 15.61
C GLY A 154 28.78 -2.69 15.07
N LEU A 155 28.56 -3.20 13.85
CA LEU A 155 29.48 -4.18 13.25
C LEU A 155 30.88 -3.57 13.24
N PRO A 156 31.90 -4.34 13.67
CA PRO A 156 33.23 -3.81 13.84
C PRO A 156 33.68 -3.16 12.54
N THR A 157 34.37 -2.04 12.70
CA THR A 157 34.91 -1.14 11.68
C THR A 157 35.96 -1.81 10.77
N PHE A 158 35.92 -3.13 10.63
CA PHE A 158 36.86 -3.96 9.90
C PHE A 158 36.78 -3.70 8.39
N MET A 159 35.56 -3.61 7.83
CA MET A 159 35.37 -3.23 6.41
C MET A 159 35.81 -1.77 6.13
N LEU A 160 35.62 -0.85 7.07
CA LEU A 160 36.07 0.55 6.94
C LEU A 160 37.61 0.68 6.93
N ARG A 161 38.32 -0.25 7.57
CA ARG A 161 39.79 -0.29 7.61
C ARG A 161 40.40 -0.76 6.28
N ILE A 162 39.73 -1.67 5.58
CA ILE A 162 40.13 -2.13 4.22
C ILE A 162 39.92 -1.01 3.18
N PHE A 163 38.79 -0.28 3.25
CA PHE A 163 38.51 0.81 2.31
C PHE A 163 39.37 2.07 2.57
N ARG A 164 39.71 2.42 3.83
CA ARG A 164 40.62 3.55 4.13
C ARG A 164 42.03 3.34 3.60
N LYS A 165 42.57 2.12 3.67
CA LYS A 165 43.95 1.85 3.20
C LYS A 165 44.12 1.97 1.69
N LYS A 166 43.10 1.60 0.88
CA LYS A 166 43.21 1.70 -0.60
C LYS A 166 42.99 3.11 -1.16
N PHE A 167 42.26 3.99 -0.47
CA PHE A 167 42.02 5.38 -0.93
C PHE A 167 43.06 6.40 -0.45
N ALA A 168 43.90 6.06 0.53
CA ALA A 168 44.98 6.95 0.99
C ALA A 168 46.14 7.10 -0.01
N ILE A 169 46.29 6.16 -0.97
CA ILE A 169 47.45 6.13 -1.89
C ILE A 169 47.27 7.07 -3.10
N LYS A 170 46.05 7.52 -3.43
CA LYS A 170 45.83 8.39 -4.60
C LYS A 170 45.99 9.90 -4.35
N ARG A 171 46.28 10.33 -3.12
CA ARG A 171 46.44 11.77 -2.81
C ARG A 171 47.88 12.29 -2.95
N ILE A 172 48.86 11.41 -3.17
CA ILE A 172 50.29 11.78 -3.30
C ILE A 172 50.72 11.96 -4.78
N LEU A 173 49.96 11.44 -5.75
CA LEU A 173 50.35 11.46 -7.16
C LEU A 173 49.79 12.62 -8.00
N ILE A 174 48.93 13.49 -7.44
CA ILE A 174 48.34 14.62 -8.19
C ILE A 174 49.10 15.95 -7.93
N THR A 175 49.99 16.02 -6.94
CA THR A 175 50.74 17.24 -6.62
C THR A 175 52.11 17.37 -7.30
N LYS A 176 52.50 16.43 -8.19
CA LYS A 176 53.81 16.48 -8.88
C LYS A 176 53.76 16.73 -10.39
N THR A 177 52.60 17.06 -10.96
CA THR A 177 52.46 17.42 -12.39
C THR A 177 51.86 18.81 -12.56
N ALA A 178 52.31 19.75 -11.74
CA ALA A 178 52.02 21.18 -11.86
C ALA A 178 53.24 21.96 -11.40
N LEU A 179 54.27 21.97 -12.24
CA LEU A 179 55.34 22.97 -12.33
C LEU A 179 55.90 22.89 -13.75
#